data_AF-A0A9W3H6T6-F1
#
_entry.id   AF-A0A9W3H6T6-F1
#
_cell.length_a   1.000
_cell.length_b   1.000
_cell.length_c   1.000
_cell.angle_alpha   90.00
_cell.angle_beta   90.00
_cell.angle_gamma   90.00
#
_symmetry.space_group_name_H-M   'P 1'
#
loop_
_entity.id
_entity.type
_entity.pdbx_description
1 polymer ?
#
loop_
_entity_poly.entity_id
_entity_poly.type
_entity_poly.pdbx_seq_one_letter_code
_entity_poly.pdbx_strand_id
1 'polypeptide(L)'
;MAQLRQVLESQLQRPLPEDLAEALANGVILCQLANQLRPRSVPFIHVPSPAVPKLSALKSRKNVESFLEACRKMGVPEADLCSPSDLLQGTTQGLWTTLEAVKRVGGRPPPPLWPLSGLGGFILFYVVFMLLLCVVYTRLLGS
;
A
#
# COMPACT_ATOMS: atom_id res chain seq x y z
N MET A 1 -1.07 -3.72 25.33
CA MET A 1 -1.74 -4.71 24.45
C MET A 1 -3.21 -4.38 24.14
N ALA A 2 -4.03 -4.00 25.12
CA ALA A 2 -5.46 -3.74 24.90
C ALA A 2 -5.77 -2.63 23.87
N GLN A 3 -5.03 -1.52 23.89
CA GLN A 3 -5.20 -0.44 22.91
C GLN A 3 -4.90 -0.91 21.48
N LEU A 4 -3.82 -1.67 21.30
CA LEU A 4 -3.41 -2.21 19.99
C LEU A 4 -4.44 -3.19 19.42
N ARG A 5 -5.02 -4.01 20.31
CA ARG A 5 -6.14 -4.88 19.99
C ARG A 5 -7.35 -4.10 19.49
N GLN A 6 -7.79 -3.08 20.22
CA GLN A 6 -8.95 -2.26 19.82
C GLN A 6 -8.74 -1.57 18.48
N VAL A 7 -7.54 -1.04 18.21
CA VAL A 7 -7.25 -0.43 16.91
C VAL A 7 -7.32 -1.47 15.80
N LEU A 8 -6.70 -2.65 15.98
CA LEU A 8 -6.77 -3.72 14.98
C LEU A 8 -8.21 -4.21 14.75
N GLU A 9 -8.99 -4.44 15.80
CA GLU A 9 -10.40 -4.86 15.71
C GLU A 9 -11.22 -3.79 14.99
N SER A 10 -11.00 -2.51 15.27
CA SER A 10 -11.69 -1.41 14.60
C SER A 10 -11.39 -1.34 13.10
N GLN A 11 -10.14 -1.61 12.70
CA GLN A 11 -9.69 -1.54 11.30
C GLN A 11 -10.06 -2.79 10.50
N LEU A 12 -9.98 -3.98 11.11
CA LEU A 12 -10.30 -5.26 10.47
C LEU A 12 -11.80 -5.62 10.59
N GLN A 13 -12.56 -4.89 11.41
CA GLN A 13 -13.98 -5.12 11.69
C GLN A 13 -14.30 -6.57 12.10
N ARG A 14 -13.38 -7.22 12.81
CA ARG A 14 -13.51 -8.61 13.25
C ARG A 14 -12.92 -8.79 14.64
N PRO A 15 -13.43 -9.74 15.43
CA PRO A 15 -12.82 -10.11 16.71
C PRO A 15 -11.44 -10.71 16.47
N LEU A 16 -10.43 -10.24 17.23
CA LEU A 16 -9.10 -10.83 17.20
C LEU A 16 -9.02 -12.08 18.11
N PRO A 17 -8.10 -13.03 17.86
CA PRO A 17 -7.87 -14.15 18.78
C PRO A 17 -7.36 -13.66 20.15
N GLU A 18 -7.60 -14.43 21.22
CA GLU A 18 -7.14 -14.07 22.58
C GLU A 18 -5.61 -13.91 22.64
N ASP A 19 -4.88 -14.77 21.91
CA ASP A 19 -3.42 -14.76 21.80
C ASP A 19 -2.91 -13.79 20.73
N LEU A 20 -3.12 -12.49 20.98
CA LEU A 20 -2.72 -11.41 20.07
C LEU A 20 -1.22 -11.46 19.72
N ALA A 21 -0.35 -11.78 20.68
CA ALA A 21 1.10 -11.81 20.47
C ALA A 21 1.50 -12.88 19.43
N GLU A 22 0.90 -14.07 19.51
CA GLU A 22 1.17 -15.15 18.56
C GLU A 22 0.56 -14.86 17.19
N ALA A 23 -0.65 -14.30 17.16
CA ALA A 23 -1.30 -13.90 15.91
C ALA A 23 -0.54 -12.79 15.15
N LEU A 24 0.10 -11.88 15.89
CA LEU A 24 1.01 -10.86 15.35
C LEU A 24 2.30 -11.48 14.84
N ALA A 25 2.93 -12.37 15.60
CA ALA A 25 4.15 -13.09 15.20
C ALA A 25 3.93 -13.95 13.94
N ASN A 26 2.71 -14.46 13.73
CA ASN A 26 2.32 -15.17 12.51
C ASN A 26 2.23 -14.27 11.26
N GLY A 27 2.07 -12.96 11.43
CA GLY A 27 2.02 -11.96 10.35
C GLY A 27 0.75 -11.98 9.49
N VAL A 28 -0.12 -12.98 9.65
CA VAL A 28 -1.37 -13.12 8.87
C VAL A 28 -2.30 -11.93 9.07
N ILE A 29 -2.51 -11.53 10.32
CA ILE A 29 -3.38 -10.39 10.67
C ILE A 29 -2.82 -9.09 10.10
N LEU A 30 -1.50 -8.93 10.08
CA LEU A 30 -0.82 -7.76 9.54
C LEU A 30 -0.99 -7.67 8.02
N CYS A 31 -0.79 -8.78 7.30
CA CYS A 31 -1.05 -8.83 5.86
C CYS A 31 -2.51 -8.53 5.52
N GLN A 32 -3.45 -9.05 6.32
CA GLN A 32 -4.87 -8.77 6.15
C GLN A 32 -5.18 -7.28 6.38
N LEU A 33 -4.58 -6.66 7.40
CA LEU A 33 -4.71 -5.23 7.64
C LEU A 33 -4.19 -4.40 6.46
N ALA A 34 -2.99 -4.72 5.95
CA ALA A 34 -2.44 -4.04 4.79
C ALA A 34 -3.36 -4.14 3.56
N ASN A 35 -3.98 -5.31 3.34
CA ASN A 35 -4.95 -5.51 2.27
C ASN A 35 -6.27 -4.77 2.47
N GLN A 36 -6.71 -4.55 3.72
CA GLN A 36 -7.87 -3.71 4.02
C GLN A 36 -7.58 -2.24 3.72
N LEU A 37 -6.39 -1.76 4.08
CA LEU A 37 -6.00 -0.36 3.88
C LEU A 37 -5.67 -0.05 2.42
N ARG A 38 -5.07 -1.00 1.70
CA ARG A 38 -4.88 -0.90 0.26
C ARG A 38 -5.11 -2.27 -0.38
N PRO A 39 -6.20 -2.45 -1.15
CA PRO A 39 -6.52 -3.71 -1.80
C PRO A 39 -5.34 -4.27 -2.60
N ARG A 40 -5.10 -5.58 -2.48
CA ARG A 40 -4.05 -6.34 -3.20
C ARG A 40 -2.61 -5.93 -2.88
N SER A 41 -2.35 -5.28 -1.74
CA SER A 41 -0.98 -4.93 -1.33
C SER A 41 -0.12 -6.14 -0.99
N VAL A 42 -0.73 -7.18 -0.42
CA VAL A 42 -0.11 -8.47 -0.12
C VAL A 42 -0.86 -9.55 -0.91
N PRO A 43 -0.29 -10.07 -2.02
CA PRO A 43 -0.98 -11.01 -2.90
C PRO A 43 -1.07 -12.43 -2.32
N PHE A 44 -0.12 -12.82 -1.46
CA PHE A 44 -0.07 -14.15 -0.88
C PHE A 44 0.11 -14.08 0.63
N ILE A 45 -0.81 -14.68 1.36
CA ILE A 45 -0.76 -14.77 2.82
C ILE A 45 -0.63 -16.25 3.18
N HIS A 46 0.47 -16.62 3.84
CA HIS A 46 0.65 -17.97 4.34
C HIS A 46 -0.21 -18.15 5.60
N VAL A 47 -1.44 -18.63 5.42
CA VAL A 47 -2.34 -18.99 6.52
C VAL A 47 -1.94 -20.37 7.06
N PRO A 48 -1.83 -20.57 8.39
CA PRO A 48 -1.67 -21.91 8.96
C PRO A 48 -2.85 -22.80 8.53
N SER A 49 -2.54 -24.02 8.10
CA SER A 49 -3.56 -24.99 7.73
C SER A 49 -4.18 -25.55 9.01
N PRO A 50 -5.53 -25.65 9.13
CA PRO A 50 -6.21 -26.07 10.36
C PRO A 50 -5.84 -27.48 10.85
N ALA A 51 -5.22 -28.29 10.00
CA ALA A 51 -4.75 -29.64 10.33
C ALA A 51 -3.27 -29.71 10.82
N VAL A 52 -2.52 -28.60 10.82
CA VAL A 52 -1.12 -28.55 11.28
C VAL A 52 -0.94 -27.33 12.19
N PRO A 53 -0.94 -27.51 13.53
CA PRO A 53 -1.00 -26.41 14.49
C PRO A 53 0.22 -25.47 14.51
N LYS A 54 1.26 -25.76 13.74
CA LYS A 54 2.50 -24.98 13.73
C LYS A 54 2.84 -24.54 12.32
N LEU A 55 2.54 -23.28 12.03
CA LEU A 55 3.14 -22.60 10.89
C LEU A 55 4.67 -22.65 11.08
N SER A 56 5.41 -23.16 10.10
CA SER A 56 6.87 -23.13 10.16
C SER A 56 7.32 -21.68 10.36
N ALA A 57 8.26 -21.43 11.27
CA ALA A 57 8.79 -20.09 11.57
C ALA A 57 9.30 -19.34 10.32
N LEU A 58 9.64 -20.07 9.27
CA LEU A 58 10.01 -19.52 7.97
C LEU A 58 8.83 -18.90 7.21
N LYS A 59 7.63 -19.47 7.32
CA LYS A 59 6.41 -18.96 6.66
C LYS A 59 5.83 -17.75 7.38
N SER A 60 5.84 -17.74 8.71
CA SER A 60 5.42 -16.56 9.49
C SER A 60 6.33 -15.37 9.21
N ARG A 61 7.66 -15.60 9.17
CA ARG A 61 8.63 -14.58 8.78
C ARG A 61 8.36 -14.02 7.37
N LYS A 62 8.03 -14.87 6.40
CA LYS A 62 7.69 -14.40 5.05
C LYS A 62 6.41 -13.55 5.00
N ASN A 63 5.42 -13.84 5.82
CA ASN A 63 4.24 -12.97 5.97
C ASN A 63 4.65 -11.60 6.53
N VAL A 64 5.46 -11.58 7.58
CA VAL A 64 5.97 -10.33 8.18
C VAL A 64 6.75 -9.51 7.17
N GLU A 65 7.66 -10.13 6.42
CA GLU A 65 8.43 -9.47 5.35
C GLU A 65 7.50 -8.91 4.26
N SER A 66 6.49 -9.68 3.85
CA SER A 66 5.50 -9.24 2.85
C SER A 66 4.66 -8.06 3.33
N PHE A 67 4.30 -8.04 4.62
CA PHE A 67 3.62 -6.90 5.25
C PHE A 67 4.49 -5.64 5.24
N LEU A 68 5.76 -5.74 5.64
CA LEU A 68 6.68 -4.61 5.64
C LEU A 68 6.90 -4.06 4.22
N GLU A 69 7.04 -4.96 3.23
CA GLU A 69 7.16 -4.55 1.83
C GLU A 69 5.89 -3.83 1.34
N ALA A 70 4.70 -4.30 1.72
CA ALA A 70 3.45 -3.61 1.44
C ALA A 70 3.40 -2.22 2.08
N CYS A 71 3.83 -2.08 3.33
CA CYS A 71 3.88 -0.78 4.02
C CYS A 71 4.83 0.20 3.31
N ARG A 72 6.00 -0.27 2.87
CA ARG A 72 6.94 0.51 2.06
C ARG A 72 6.31 0.97 0.75
N LYS A 73 5.62 0.07 0.03
CA LYS A 73 4.87 0.40 -1.20
C LYS A 73 3.70 1.36 -0.94
N MET A 74 3.16 1.37 0.27
CA MET A 74 2.15 2.33 0.68
C MET A 74 2.71 3.75 0.81
N GLY A 75 4.00 3.87 1.12
CA GLY A 75 4.69 5.15 1.33
C GLY A 75 5.06 5.40 2.79
N VAL A 76 5.08 4.35 3.61
CA VAL A 76 5.57 4.43 4.99
C VAL A 76 7.10 4.58 4.97
N PRO A 77 7.68 5.58 5.65
CA PRO A 77 9.13 5.77 5.68
C PRO A 77 9.81 4.67 6.49
N GLU A 78 11.02 4.26 6.08
CA GLU A 78 11.81 3.22 6.77
C GLU A 78 12.07 3.51 8.25
N ALA A 79 12.13 4.78 8.63
CA ALA A 79 12.32 5.20 10.02
C ALA A 79 11.13 4.83 10.93
N ASP A 80 9.93 4.72 10.36
CA ASP A 80 8.70 4.35 11.09
C ASP A 80 8.39 2.86 10.98
N LEU A 81 9.06 2.13 10.06
CA LEU A 81 8.93 0.69 9.89
C LEU A 81 9.74 -0.06 10.97
N CYS A 82 9.09 -1.00 11.64
CA CYS A 82 9.77 -1.92 12.55
C CYS A 82 10.53 -3.02 11.80
N SER A 83 11.59 -3.54 12.41
CA SER A 83 12.32 -4.66 11.83
C SER A 83 11.50 -5.96 11.93
N PRO A 84 11.69 -6.92 10.99
CA PRO A 84 11.00 -8.21 11.07
C PRO A 84 11.34 -8.95 12.36
N SER A 85 12.55 -8.76 12.90
CA SER A 85 12.99 -9.33 14.18
C SER A 85 12.17 -8.80 15.35
N ASP A 86 11.87 -7.50 15.37
CA ASP A 86 11.08 -6.86 16.44
C ASP A 86 9.65 -7.36 16.45
N LEU A 87 9.08 -7.59 15.26
CA LEU A 87 7.73 -8.16 15.10
C LEU A 87 7.67 -9.62 15.54
N LEU A 88 8.68 -10.41 15.21
CA LEU A 88 8.77 -11.82 15.62
C LEU A 88 9.01 -11.96 17.13
N GLN A 89 9.71 -11.03 17.77
CA GLN A 89 9.87 -10.98 19.22
C GLN A 89 8.64 -10.43 19.97
N GLY A 90 7.61 -9.96 19.25
CA GLY A 90 6.40 -9.41 19.86
C GLY A 90 6.58 -8.02 20.46
N THR A 91 7.56 -7.25 19.99
CA THR A 91 7.80 -5.89 20.47
C THR A 91 6.67 -4.97 20.02
N THR A 92 5.80 -4.63 20.96
CA THR A 92 4.58 -3.86 20.72
C THR A 92 4.82 -2.43 20.24
N GLN A 93 5.94 -1.83 20.64
CA GLN A 93 6.25 -0.43 20.36
C GLN A 93 6.52 -0.18 18.87
N GLY A 94 7.37 -1.00 18.24
CA GLY A 94 7.67 -0.87 16.81
C GLY A 94 6.49 -1.21 15.90
N LEU A 95 5.67 -2.18 16.33
CA LEU A 95 4.42 -2.49 15.65
C LEU A 95 3.47 -1.28 15.70
N TRP A 96 3.33 -0.64 16.86
CA TRP A 96 2.45 0.51 17.03
C TRP A 96 2.86 1.70 16.15
N THR A 97 4.16 2.01 16.10
CA THR A 97 4.67 3.08 15.22
C THR A 97 4.39 2.79 13.76
N THR A 98 4.63 1.55 13.33
CA THR A 98 4.34 1.11 11.96
C THR A 98 2.85 1.21 11.66
N LEU A 99 1.99 0.73 12.57
CA LEU A 99 0.55 0.77 12.42
C LEU A 99 0.02 2.21 12.27
N GLU A 100 0.49 3.12 13.12
CA GLU A 100 0.13 4.53 13.06
C GLU A 100 0.61 5.18 11.75
N ALA A 101 1.81 4.85 11.28
CA ALA A 101 2.31 5.35 10.02
C ALA A 101 1.51 4.80 8.83
N VAL A 102 1.20 3.50 8.82
CA VAL A 102 0.33 2.89 7.80
C VAL A 102 -1.06 3.50 7.84
N LYS A 103 -1.62 3.83 9.01
CA LYS A 103 -2.92 4.51 9.14
C LYS A 103 -2.89 5.92 8.55
N ARG A 104 -1.83 6.69 8.80
CA ARG A 104 -1.63 8.03 8.20
C ARG A 104 -1.55 7.96 6.68
N VAL A 105 -0.91 6.92 6.15
CA VAL A 105 -0.66 6.75 4.71
C VAL A 105 -1.84 6.08 3.98
N GLY A 106 -2.52 5.13 4.63
CA GLY A 106 -3.61 4.32 4.07
C GLY A 106 -4.88 5.14 3.76
N GLY A 107 -5.07 6.29 4.40
CA GLY A 107 -6.11 7.25 4.04
C GLY A 107 -5.81 8.06 2.77
N ARG A 108 -4.59 7.97 2.24
CA ARG A 108 -4.19 8.72 1.04
C ARG A 108 -4.35 7.80 -0.18
N PRO A 109 -5.28 8.10 -1.10
CA PRO A 109 -5.33 7.38 -2.38
C PRO A 109 -3.95 7.49 -3.05
N PRO A 110 -3.50 6.46 -3.80
CA PRO A 110 -2.25 6.54 -4.53
C PRO A 110 -2.23 7.87 -5.30
N PRO A 111 -1.13 8.63 -5.27
CA PRO A 111 -1.04 9.84 -6.07
C PRO A 111 -1.40 9.44 -7.50
N PRO A 112 -2.30 10.19 -8.17
CA PRO A 112 -2.66 9.85 -9.54
C PRO A 112 -1.36 9.69 -10.33
N LEU A 113 -1.26 8.59 -11.09
CA LEU A 113 -0.16 8.34 -11.99
C LEU A 113 -0.45 9.14 -13.27
N TRP A 114 -0.34 10.46 -13.21
CA TRP A 114 -0.41 11.33 -14.38
C TRP A 114 1.02 11.78 -14.70
N PRO A 115 1.36 11.75 -16.00
CA PRO A 115 1.15 12.97 -16.75
C PRO A 115 0.17 12.69 -17.87
N LEU A 116 -1.10 13.02 -17.65
CA LEU A 116 -2.06 13.24 -18.73
C LEU A 116 -1.78 14.64 -19.33
N SER A 117 -0.51 14.96 -19.63
CA SER A 117 -0.10 16.20 -20.30
C SER A 117 0.01 16.04 -21.81
N GLY A 118 -0.34 14.86 -22.36
CA GLY A 118 -0.23 14.58 -23.79
C GLY A 118 -1.24 15.35 -24.64
N LEU A 119 -2.52 15.35 -24.27
CA LEU A 119 -3.58 15.92 -25.12
C LEU A 119 -3.46 17.43 -25.34
N GLY A 120 -3.04 18.20 -24.33
CA GLY A 120 -2.89 19.65 -24.44
C GLY A 120 -1.81 20.07 -25.45
N GLY A 121 -0.69 19.33 -25.49
CA GLY A 121 0.39 19.57 -26.44
C GLY A 121 -0.01 19.26 -27.89
N PHE A 122 -0.74 18.15 -28.10
CA PHE A 122 -1.24 17.78 -29.43
C PHE A 122 -2.27 18.79 -29.97
N ILE A 123 -3.18 19.28 -29.12
CA ILE A 123 -4.18 20.28 -29.53
C ILE A 123 -3.50 21.59 -29.92
N LEU A 124 -2.53 22.07 -29.13
CA LEU A 124 -1.81 23.30 -29.45
C LEU A 124 -1.03 23.17 -30.77
N PHE A 125 -0.33 22.05 -30.97
CA PHE A 125 0.38 21.77 -32.20
C PHE A 125 -0.56 21.75 -33.42
N TYR A 126 -1.71 21.08 -33.31
CA TYR A 126 -2.70 21.00 -34.38
C TYR A 126 -3.27 22.38 -34.75
N VAL A 127 -3.61 23.20 -33.75
CA VAL A 127 -4.15 24.56 -33.97
C VAL A 127 -3.12 25.46 -34.66
N VAL A 128 -1.86 25.43 -34.21
CA VAL A 128 -0.77 26.22 -34.83
C VAL A 128 -0.54 25.77 -36.28
N PHE A 129 -0.52 24.46 -36.53
CA PHE A 129 -0.34 23.92 -37.88
C PHE A 129 -1.50 24.29 -38.82
N MET A 130 -2.75 24.17 -38.36
CA MET A 130 -3.93 24.58 -39.14
C MET A 130 -3.94 26.09 -39.44
N LEU A 131 -3.55 26.94 -38.48
CA LEU A 131 -3.44 28.38 -38.70
C LEU A 131 -2.37 28.73 -39.74
N LEU A 132 -1.20 28.07 -39.70
CA LEU A 132 -0.16 28.26 -40.71
C LEU A 132 -0.65 27.87 -42.10
N LEU A 133 -1.33 26.73 -42.23
CA LEU A 133 -1.93 26.31 -43.50
C LEU A 133 -2.99 27.29 -43.98
N CYS A 134 -3.83 27.83 -43.09
CA CYS A 134 -4.83 28.84 -43.44
C CYS A 134 -4.20 30.14 -43.95
N VAL A 135 -3.12 30.61 -43.30
CA VAL A 135 -2.37 31.79 -43.75
C VAL A 135 -1.71 31.54 -45.11
N VAL A 136 -1.08 30.38 -45.32
CA VAL A 136 -0.49 30.03 -46.61
C VAL A 136 -1.55 29.94 -47.71
N TYR A 137 -2.68 29.31 -47.42
CA TYR A 137 -3.79 29.18 -48.36
C TYR A 137 -4.37 30.54 -48.76
N THR A 138 -4.65 31.42 -47.80
CA THR A 138 -5.18 32.77 -48.08
C THR A 138 -4.19 33.65 -48.86
N ARG A 139 -2.89 33.46 -48.66
CA ARG A 139 -1.84 34.15 -49.45
C ARG A 139 -1.72 33.62 -50.87
N LEU A 140 -1.94 32.31 -51.08
CA LEU A 140 -1.95 31.70 -52.41
C LEU A 140 -3.22 32.02 -53.21
N LEU A 141 -4.38 32.13 -52.55
CA LEU A 141 -5.66 32.46 -53.20
C LEU A 141 -5.84 33.97 -53.44
N GLY A 142 -5.13 34.80 -52.69
CA GLY A 142 -5.13 36.26 -52.81
C GLY A 142 -4.04 36.83 -53.73
N SER A 143 -3.27 35.96 -54.40
CA SER A 143 -2.27 36.32 -55.42
C SER A 143 -2.74 35.88 -56.80
#